data_AF-A0A6C0EXQ6-F1
#
_entry.id   AF-A0A6C0EXQ6-F1
#
_cell.length_a   1.000
_cell.length_b   1.000
_cell.length_c   1.000
_cell.angle_alpha   90.00
_cell.angle_beta   90.00
_cell.angle_gamma   90.00
#
_symmetry.space_group_name_H-M   'P 1'
#
loop_
_entity.id
_entity.type
_entity.pdbx_description
1 polymer ?
#
loop_
_entity_poly.entity_id
_entity_poly.type
_entity_poly.pdbx_seq_one_letter_code
_entity_poly.pdbx_strand_id
1 'polypeptide(L)'
;MGKSETATASIGIKILLSELILQINETNFDLIKKMLYDGCIEDSNEYYNEVYKKIVGYGEYDNELPKQYNKCQKYLIKEFKNGGSYYKSKFSSEIKPDLSNGSLSERYLLVPIKKILETERWGYERYGINSISRPLDFDLSVNLKEYEEIQNFNIIFMVKQHSG
;
A
#
# COMPACT_ATOMS: atom_id res chain seq x y z
N MET A 1 23.67 12.59 6.46
CA MET A 1 22.56 12.59 5.50
C MET A 1 21.31 13.04 6.24
N GLY A 2 20.68 14.14 5.80
CA GLY A 2 19.41 14.60 6.36
C GLY A 2 18.29 13.64 5.96
N LYS A 3 17.27 13.50 6.81
CA LYS A 3 16.07 12.73 6.46
C LYS A 3 15.33 13.45 5.35
N SER A 4 14.89 12.73 4.33
CA SER A 4 13.95 13.29 3.34
C SER A 4 12.53 13.00 3.80
N GLU A 5 11.61 13.93 3.57
CA GLU A 5 10.18 13.67 3.77
C GLU A 5 9.49 13.94 2.44
N THR A 6 8.74 12.97 1.94
CA THR A 6 7.90 13.16 0.75
C THR A 6 6.45 13.10 1.17
N ALA A 7 5.66 14.07 0.71
CA ALA A 7 4.22 14.03 0.80
C ALA A 7 3.63 13.99 -0.61
N THR A 8 2.69 13.08 -0.83
CA THR A 8 1.98 12.93 -2.10
C THR A 8 0.48 12.98 -1.87
N ALA A 9 -0.23 13.73 -2.70
CA ALA A 9 -1.67 13.67 -2.83
C ALA A 9 -2.05 13.00 -4.16
N SER A 10 -2.96 12.03 -4.13
CA SER A 10 -3.38 11.28 -5.30
C SER A 10 -4.87 10.93 -5.25
N ILE A 11 -5.47 10.69 -6.41
CA ILE A 11 -6.69 9.90 -6.50
C ILE A 11 -6.26 8.43 -6.49
N GLY A 12 -6.97 7.63 -5.71
CA GLY A 12 -6.66 6.22 -5.52
C GLY A 12 -7.88 5.33 -5.46
N ILE A 13 -7.60 4.04 -5.44
CA ILE A 13 -8.56 2.96 -5.22
C ILE A 13 -8.42 2.49 -3.79
N LYS A 14 -9.54 2.37 -3.08
CA LYS A 14 -9.65 1.69 -1.80
C LYS A 14 -10.43 0.40 -1.99
N ILE A 15 -9.81 -0.72 -1.68
CA ILE A 15 -10.42 -2.05 -1.80
C ILE A 15 -10.01 -2.92 -0.62
N LEU A 16 -10.90 -3.80 -0.16
CA LEU A 16 -10.55 -4.76 0.88
C LEU A 16 -9.52 -5.75 0.33
N LEU A 17 -8.41 -5.96 1.05
CA LEU A 17 -7.31 -6.77 0.53
C LEU A 17 -7.76 -8.20 0.20
N SER A 18 -8.56 -8.82 1.07
CA SER A 18 -9.12 -10.15 0.81
C SER A 18 -10.01 -10.20 -0.44
N GLU A 19 -10.84 -9.18 -0.69
CA GLU A 19 -11.68 -9.11 -1.88
C GLU A 19 -10.85 -8.99 -3.16
N LEU A 20 -9.79 -8.17 -3.15
CA LEU A 20 -8.89 -8.06 -4.30
C LEU A 20 -8.21 -9.39 -4.62
N ILE A 21 -7.70 -10.09 -3.60
CA ILE A 21 -7.01 -11.37 -3.80
C ILE A 21 -7.95 -12.47 -4.32
N LEU A 22 -9.20 -12.50 -3.86
CA LEU A 22 -10.20 -13.46 -4.34
C LEU A 22 -10.56 -13.27 -5.81
N GLN A 23 -10.37 -12.06 -6.35
CA GLN A 23 -10.64 -11.75 -7.75
C GLN A 23 -9.51 -12.16 -8.71
N ILE A 24 -8.34 -12.59 -8.21
CA ILE A 24 -7.22 -13.03 -9.05
C ILE A 24 -7.66 -14.17 -9.96
N ASN A 25 -7.48 -13.95 -11.26
CA ASN A 25 -7.67 -14.93 -12.33
C ASN A 25 -6.56 -14.75 -13.38
N GLU A 26 -6.66 -15.43 -14.52
CA GLU A 26 -5.63 -15.38 -15.56
C GLU A 26 -5.58 -14.02 -16.30
N THR A 27 -6.70 -13.32 -16.45
CA THR A 27 -6.79 -12.06 -17.23
C THR A 27 -6.35 -10.84 -16.45
N ASN A 28 -6.68 -10.78 -15.15
CA ASN A 28 -6.39 -9.63 -14.29
C ASN A 28 -5.14 -9.80 -13.42
N PHE A 29 -4.41 -10.91 -13.55
CA PHE A 29 -3.31 -11.25 -12.65
C PHE A 29 -2.23 -10.16 -12.61
N ASP A 30 -1.77 -9.71 -13.77
CA ASP A 30 -0.70 -8.71 -13.87
C ASP A 30 -1.13 -7.35 -13.33
N LEU A 31 -2.40 -6.98 -13.56
CA LEU A 31 -2.99 -5.77 -13.00
C LEU A 31 -3.03 -5.83 -11.48
N ILE A 32 -3.58 -6.90 -10.90
CA ILE A 32 -3.67 -7.06 -9.45
C ILE A 32 -2.26 -7.09 -8.83
N LYS A 33 -1.31 -7.76 -9.49
CA LYS A 33 0.09 -7.79 -9.03
C LYS A 33 0.69 -6.38 -8.98
N LYS A 34 0.48 -5.57 -10.02
CA LYS A 34 0.87 -4.15 -10.04
C LYS A 34 0.18 -3.34 -8.94
N MET A 35 -1.13 -3.52 -8.75
CA MET A 35 -1.89 -2.90 -7.66
C MET A 35 -1.31 -3.23 -6.28
N LEU A 36 -0.88 -4.48 -6.06
CA LEU A 36 -0.24 -4.89 -4.81
C LEU A 36 1.12 -4.23 -4.63
N TYR A 37 1.93 -4.10 -5.68
CA TYR A 37 3.23 -3.43 -5.59
C TYR A 37 3.11 -1.92 -5.35
N ASP A 38 2.20 -1.26 -6.04
CA ASP A 38 2.02 0.20 -5.95
C ASP A 38 1.24 0.61 -4.69
N GLY A 39 0.43 -0.30 -4.16
CA GLY A 39 -0.45 -0.06 -3.04
C GLY A 39 0.22 -0.09 -1.68
N CYS A 40 -0.48 0.45 -0.68
CA CYS A 40 -0.11 0.37 0.72
C CYS A 40 -1.35 0.09 1.57
N ILE A 41 -1.14 -0.48 2.76
CA ILE A 41 -2.24 -0.74 3.70
C ILE A 41 -2.68 0.58 4.32
N GLU A 42 -4.00 0.77 4.42
CA GLU A 42 -4.59 1.82 5.25
C GLU A 42 -4.31 1.49 6.72
N ASP A 43 -3.26 2.09 7.26
CA ASP A 43 -2.95 2.05 8.69
C ASP A 43 -2.73 3.44 9.23
N SER A 44 -3.23 3.69 10.44
CA SER A 44 -3.03 4.94 11.15
C SER A 44 -1.73 4.93 11.93
N ASN A 45 -1.34 3.80 12.54
CA ASN A 45 -0.06 3.58 13.26
C ASN A 45 0.26 2.08 13.56
N GLU A 46 -0.45 1.12 12.95
CA GLU A 46 -0.45 -0.29 13.40
C GLU A 46 0.63 -1.15 12.71
N TYR A 47 1.61 -0.54 12.03
CA TYR A 47 2.76 -1.20 11.38
C TYR A 47 2.41 -2.34 10.40
N TYR A 48 1.19 -2.35 9.84
CA TYR A 48 0.76 -3.38 8.88
C TYR A 48 1.55 -3.30 7.57
N ASN A 49 1.92 -2.08 7.16
CA ASN A 49 2.71 -1.87 5.96
C ASN A 49 4.07 -2.60 5.95
N GLU A 50 4.69 -2.84 7.11
CA GLU A 50 5.95 -3.61 7.18
C GLU A 50 5.73 -5.09 6.87
N VAL A 51 4.65 -5.67 7.42
CA VAL A 51 4.25 -7.07 7.21
C VAL A 51 3.84 -7.26 5.76
N TYR A 52 3.02 -6.34 5.26
CA TYR A 52 2.56 -6.32 3.88
C TYR A 52 3.72 -6.34 2.89
N LYS A 53 4.72 -5.45 3.08
CA LYS A 53 5.91 -5.37 2.21
C LYS A 53 6.76 -6.63 2.23
N LYS A 54 6.85 -7.34 3.37
CA LYS A 54 7.57 -8.62 3.45
C LYS A 54 6.89 -9.73 2.64
N ILE A 55 5.56 -9.72 2.58
CA ILE A 55 4.77 -10.71 1.85
C ILE A 55 4.75 -10.42 0.35
N VAL A 56 4.49 -9.16 -0.03
CA VAL A 56 4.37 -8.77 -1.44
C VAL A 56 5.74 -8.62 -2.12
N GLY A 57 6.77 -8.26 -1.36
CA GLY A 57 8.11 -7.99 -1.87
C GLY A 57 8.19 -6.60 -2.51
N TYR A 58 8.74 -5.63 -1.80
CA TYR A 58 9.06 -4.30 -2.32
C TYR A 58 10.38 -3.82 -1.72
N GLY A 59 11.37 -3.46 -2.54
CA GLY A 59 12.69 -2.99 -2.08
C GLY A 59 13.71 -4.11 -1.82
N GLU A 60 14.48 -4.01 -0.72
CA GLU A 60 15.65 -4.87 -0.37
C GLU A 60 15.35 -6.37 -0.16
N TYR A 61 14.08 -6.79 -0.25
CA TYR A 61 13.69 -8.19 -0.07
C TYR A 61 13.29 -8.79 -1.42
N ASP A 62 14.13 -9.70 -1.94
CA ASP A 62 13.98 -10.47 -3.19
C ASP A 62 12.79 -11.46 -3.19
N ASN A 63 11.71 -11.17 -2.48
CA ASN A 63 10.51 -11.99 -2.48
C ASN A 63 9.66 -11.67 -3.71
N GLU A 64 9.98 -12.25 -4.86
CA GLU A 64 9.08 -12.20 -6.01
C GLU A 64 7.81 -13.03 -5.72
N LEU A 65 6.64 -12.42 -5.92
CA LEU A 65 5.38 -13.15 -5.89
C LEU A 65 5.35 -14.27 -6.95
N PRO A 66 4.72 -15.42 -6.65
CA PRO A 66 4.66 -16.54 -7.58
C PRO A 66 4.15 -16.13 -8.96
N LYS A 67 4.79 -16.61 -10.04
CA LYS A 67 4.44 -16.23 -11.43
C LYS A 67 3.11 -16.80 -11.93
N GLN A 68 2.56 -17.84 -11.28
CA GLN A 68 1.30 -18.46 -11.67
C GLN A 68 0.16 -17.93 -10.79
N TYR A 69 -0.91 -17.41 -11.40
CA TYR A 69 -2.04 -16.78 -10.71
C TYR A 69 -2.63 -17.66 -9.58
N ASN A 70 -2.89 -18.94 -9.85
CA ASN A 70 -3.44 -19.88 -8.85
C ASN A 70 -2.51 -20.09 -7.65
N LYS A 71 -1.20 -20.14 -7.88
CA LYS A 71 -0.21 -20.29 -6.80
C LYS A 71 -0.08 -19.00 -6.01
N CYS A 72 -0.08 -17.86 -6.71
CA CYS A 72 0.00 -16.54 -6.10
C CYS A 72 -1.22 -16.27 -5.22
N GLN A 73 -2.44 -16.53 -5.72
CA GLN A 73 -3.67 -16.35 -4.96
C GLN A 73 -3.67 -17.20 -3.67
N LYS A 74 -3.34 -18.50 -3.76
CA LYS A 74 -3.27 -19.37 -2.58
C LYS A 74 -2.20 -18.92 -1.58
N TYR A 75 -1.05 -18.47 -2.07
CA TYR A 75 0.02 -17.91 -1.25
C TYR A 75 -0.47 -16.66 -0.51
N LEU A 76 -1.01 -15.68 -1.22
CA LEU A 76 -1.48 -14.42 -0.65
C LEU A 76 -2.63 -14.61 0.35
N ILE A 77 -3.60 -15.48 0.05
CA ILE A 77 -4.69 -15.81 1.00
C ILE A 77 -4.11 -16.36 2.31
N LYS A 78 -3.10 -17.23 2.23
CA LYS A 78 -2.48 -17.83 3.42
C LYS A 78 -1.67 -16.79 4.19
N GLU A 79 -0.78 -16.08 3.52
CA GLU A 79 0.13 -15.13 4.16
C GLU A 79 -0.61 -13.93 4.75
N PHE A 80 -1.62 -13.37 4.06
CA PHE A 80 -2.39 -12.24 4.60
C PHE A 80 -3.34 -12.61 5.72
N LYS A 81 -3.79 -13.87 5.82
CA LYS A 81 -4.53 -14.34 6.99
C LYS A 81 -3.64 -14.46 8.23
N ASN A 82 -2.37 -14.82 8.03
CA ASN A 82 -1.41 -15.00 9.12
C ASN A 82 -0.58 -13.73 9.42
N GLY A 83 -0.59 -12.76 8.51
CA GLY A 83 0.06 -11.46 8.68
C GLY A 83 -0.78 -10.53 9.53
N GLY A 84 -0.55 -10.53 10.83
CA GLY A 84 -1.07 -9.51 11.76
C GLY A 84 -0.18 -8.27 11.81
N SER A 85 -0.46 -7.33 12.71
CA SER A 85 0.43 -6.20 13.01
C SER A 85 1.77 -6.67 13.59
N TYR A 86 2.87 -5.95 13.35
CA TYR A 86 4.11 -6.20 14.09
C TYR A 86 4.14 -5.38 15.38
N TYR A 87 4.04 -6.06 16.52
CA TYR A 87 4.47 -5.49 17.78
C TYR A 87 5.97 -5.74 17.95
N LYS A 88 6.80 -4.69 17.82
CA LYS A 88 8.20 -4.76 18.26
C LYS A 88 8.20 -4.80 19.78
N SER A 89 8.23 -6.00 20.34
CA SER A 89 8.44 -6.22 21.78
C SER A 89 9.63 -5.38 22.24
N LYS A 90 9.43 -4.51 23.25
CA LYS A 90 10.53 -3.73 23.85
C LYS A 90 11.62 -4.63 24.46
N PHE A 91 11.35 -5.93 24.63
CA PHE A 91 12.18 -6.87 25.39
C PHE A 91 12.71 -8.05 24.56
N SER A 92 12.34 -8.17 23.28
CA SER A 92 12.88 -9.20 22.38
C SER A 92 13.07 -8.65 20.97
N SER A 93 14.18 -9.01 20.34
CA SER A 93 14.45 -8.77 18.91
C SER A 93 13.61 -9.67 17.99
N GLU A 94 12.81 -10.58 18.55
CA GLU A 94 11.89 -11.43 17.79
C GLU A 94 10.67 -10.64 17.30
N ILE A 95 10.54 -10.52 15.98
CA ILE A 95 9.39 -9.95 15.30
C ILE A 95 8.38 -11.08 15.07
N LYS A 96 7.37 -11.20 15.94
CA LYS A 96 6.26 -12.14 15.78
C LYS A 96 5.01 -11.39 15.28
N PRO A 97 4.23 -11.97 14.35
CA PRO A 97 2.97 -11.38 13.93
C PRO A 97 1.99 -11.39 15.10
N ASP A 98 1.39 -10.23 15.39
CA ASP A 98 0.33 -10.06 16.38
C ASP A 98 -1.02 -9.87 15.67
N LEU A 99 -1.92 -10.83 15.86
CA LEU A 99 -3.27 -10.84 15.30
C LEU A 99 -4.30 -10.22 16.24
N SER A 100 -3.91 -9.65 17.39
CA SER A 100 -4.82 -9.01 18.35
C SER A 100 -5.69 -7.92 17.70
N ASN A 101 -5.13 -7.19 16.73
CA ASN A 101 -5.82 -6.15 15.98
C ASN A 101 -6.38 -6.64 14.63
N GLY A 102 -6.44 -7.96 14.40
CA GLY A 102 -6.90 -8.54 13.15
C GLY A 102 -5.79 -8.74 12.12
N SER A 103 -6.15 -9.44 11.03
CA SER A 103 -5.22 -9.85 9.97
C SER A 103 -5.13 -8.82 8.84
N LEU A 104 -4.07 -8.88 8.03
CA LEU A 104 -3.95 -8.08 6.80
C LEU A 104 -5.13 -8.30 5.84
N SER A 105 -5.73 -9.50 5.86
CA SER A 105 -6.87 -9.81 4.99
C SER A 105 -8.12 -8.96 5.25
N GLU A 106 -8.22 -8.40 6.45
CA GLU A 106 -9.30 -7.50 6.88
C GLU A 106 -8.97 -6.03 6.63
N ARG A 107 -7.77 -5.71 6.13
CA ARG A 107 -7.32 -4.35 5.92
C ARG A 107 -7.58 -3.88 4.50
N TYR A 108 -7.77 -2.57 4.35
CA TYR A 108 -7.94 -1.94 3.06
C TYR A 108 -6.58 -1.70 2.40
N LEU A 109 -6.48 -2.08 1.13
CA LEU A 109 -5.40 -1.67 0.25
C LEU A 109 -5.77 -0.33 -0.38
N LEU A 110 -4.84 0.60 -0.33
CA LEU A 110 -4.92 1.90 -0.99
C LEU A 110 -3.96 1.91 -2.17
N VAL A 111 -4.47 2.03 -3.39
CA VAL A 111 -3.67 2.01 -4.62
C VAL A 111 -3.73 3.40 -5.28
N PRO A 112 -2.62 4.13 -5.39
CA PRO A 112 -2.61 5.40 -6.10
C PRO A 112 -2.75 5.17 -7.61
N ILE A 113 -3.70 5.84 -8.25
CA ILE A 113 -3.96 5.71 -9.71
C ILE A 113 -3.75 7.01 -10.47
N LYS A 114 -3.83 8.16 -9.80
CA LYS A 114 -3.51 9.48 -10.39
C LYS A 114 -2.85 10.38 -9.35
N LYS A 115 -1.57 10.70 -9.53
CA LYS A 115 -0.86 11.67 -8.68
C LYS A 115 -1.32 13.09 -9.01
N ILE A 116 -1.75 13.84 -7.99
CA ILE A 116 -2.20 15.23 -8.13
C ILE A 116 -1.08 16.21 -7.77
N LEU A 117 -0.41 15.93 -6.65
CA LEU A 117 0.61 16.80 -6.08
C LEU A 117 1.64 15.96 -5.33
N GLU A 118 2.90 16.39 -5.39
CA GLU A 118 4.00 15.78 -4.67
C GLU A 118 4.94 16.88 -4.18
N THR A 119 5.43 16.72 -2.97
CA THR A 119 6.45 17.57 -2.39
C THR A 119 7.56 16.72 -1.83
N GLU A 120 8.79 17.18 -2.00
CA GLU A 120 9.97 16.60 -1.38
C GLU A 120 10.61 17.63 -0.45
N ARG A 121 10.92 17.20 0.77
CA ARG A 121 11.71 17.95 1.74
C ARG A 121 13.09 17.32 1.80
N TRP A 122 14.11 18.14 1.61
CA TRP A 122 15.52 17.79 1.82
C TRP A 122 16.08 18.76 2.86
N GLY A 123 16.59 18.28 3.99
CA GLY A 123 17.20 19.21 4.96
C GLY A 123 17.58 18.66 6.33
N TYR A 124 18.40 19.42 7.05
CA TYR A 124 18.82 19.16 8.44
C TYR A 124 17.87 19.78 9.48
N GLU A 125 17.12 20.82 9.10
CA GLU A 125 16.13 21.46 9.98
C GLU A 125 14.90 20.57 10.10
N ARG A 126 14.71 19.94 11.27
CA ARG A 126 13.52 19.12 11.58
C ARG A 126 12.26 19.96 11.82
N TYR A 127 12.40 21.26 12.08
CA TYR A 127 11.32 22.16 12.49
C TYR A 127 10.86 23.16 11.42
N GLY A 128 11.46 23.15 10.22
CA GLY A 128 11.02 24.00 9.11
C GLY A 128 9.65 23.58 8.57
N ILE A 129 8.83 24.56 8.16
CA ILE A 129 7.54 24.34 7.48
C ILE A 129 7.77 24.57 5.98
N ASN A 130 7.52 23.54 5.17
CA ASN A 130 7.50 23.68 3.71
C ASN A 130 6.05 23.80 3.25
N SER A 131 5.81 24.62 2.23
CA SER A 131 4.50 24.77 1.59
C SER A 131 4.70 24.92 0.09
N ILE A 132 3.83 24.27 -0.67
CA ILE A 132 3.75 24.44 -2.12
C ILE A 132 2.35 24.96 -2.43
N SER A 133 2.23 25.80 -3.45
CA SER A 133 0.95 26.23 -4.00
C SER A 133 0.84 25.80 -5.45
N ARG A 134 -0.39 25.45 -5.86
CA ARG A 134 -0.76 25.20 -7.25
C ARG A 134 -2.14 25.83 -7.48
N PRO A 135 -2.45 26.33 -8.68
CA PRO A 135 -3.81 26.76 -9.02
C PRO A 135 -4.84 25.64 -8.75
N LEU A 136 -6.06 26.02 -8.34
CA LEU A 136 -7.20 25.11 -8.07
C LEU A 136 -7.75 24.39 -9.32
N ASP A 137 -7.05 24.50 -10.45
CA ASP A 137 -7.40 23.84 -11.71
C ASP A 137 -6.73 22.45 -11.78
N PHE A 138 -7.24 21.53 -10.97
CA PHE A 138 -6.82 20.12 -11.01
C PHE A 138 -7.95 19.26 -11.59
N ASP A 139 -7.63 18.53 -12.65
CA ASP A 139 -8.51 17.54 -13.24
C ASP A 139 -8.65 16.34 -12.29
N LEU A 140 -9.85 16.15 -11.73
CA LEU A 140 -10.18 15.01 -10.88
C LEU A 140 -10.74 13.81 -11.67
N SER A 141 -10.89 13.92 -12.99
CA SER A 141 -11.34 12.80 -13.79
C SER A 141 -10.31 11.66 -13.76
N VAL A 142 -10.82 10.43 -13.69
CA VAL A 142 -10.00 9.22 -13.69
C VAL A 142 -10.56 8.30 -14.75
N ASN A 143 -9.67 7.80 -15.60
CA ASN A 143 -10.01 6.73 -16.52
C ASN A 143 -9.98 5.40 -15.77
N LEU A 144 -11.15 4.80 -15.57
CA LEU A 144 -11.30 3.53 -14.84
C LEU A 144 -11.30 2.29 -15.76
N LYS A 145 -11.08 2.46 -17.07
CA LYS A 145 -11.11 1.36 -18.03
C LYS A 145 -10.09 0.26 -17.70
N GLU A 146 -8.92 0.62 -17.16
CA GLU A 146 -7.91 -0.35 -16.71
C GLU A 146 -8.41 -1.23 -15.55
N TYR A 147 -9.40 -0.78 -14.78
CA TYR A 147 -9.89 -1.45 -13.56
C TYR A 147 -11.29 -2.05 -13.72
N GLU A 148 -11.80 -2.18 -14.95
CA GLU A 148 -13.19 -2.62 -15.20
C GLU A 148 -13.47 -4.05 -14.72
N GLU A 149 -12.44 -4.91 -14.69
CA GLU A 149 -12.55 -6.28 -14.18
C GLU A 149 -12.47 -6.38 -12.64
N ILE A 150 -12.15 -5.29 -11.95
CA ILE A 150 -12.04 -5.24 -10.49
C ILE A 150 -13.35 -4.73 -9.90
N GLN A 151 -13.90 -5.46 -8.94
CA GLN A 151 -15.17 -5.18 -8.28
C GLN A 151 -14.95 -4.71 -6.84
N ASN A 152 -15.97 -4.05 -6.29
CA ASN A 152 -16.09 -3.64 -4.89
C ASN A 152 -14.99 -2.69 -4.39
N PHE A 153 -14.52 -1.80 -5.27
CA PHE A 153 -13.61 -0.74 -4.88
C PHE A 153 -14.30 0.62 -4.78
N ASN A 154 -13.71 1.52 -3.98
CA ASN A 154 -14.09 2.92 -3.88
C ASN A 154 -13.00 3.80 -4.47
N ILE A 155 -13.39 4.86 -5.17
CA ILE A 155 -12.47 5.93 -5.56
C ILE A 155 -12.34 6.91 -4.40
N ILE A 156 -11.10 7.18 -3.99
CA ILE A 156 -10.80 8.01 -2.83
C ILE A 156 -9.74 9.07 -3.16
N PHE A 157 -9.73 10.14 -2.37
CA PHE A 157 -8.59 11.04 -2.28
C PHE A 157 -7.62 10.51 -1.23
N MET A 158 -6.36 10.35 -1.59
CA MET A 158 -5.30 9.80 -0.76
C MET A 158 -4.25 10.87 -0.48
N VAL A 159 -3.79 10.90 0.77
CA VAL A 159 -2.57 11.63 1.16
C VAL A 159 -1.61 10.62 1.76
N LYS A 160 -0.42 10.52 1.18
CA LYS A 160 0.66 9.65 1.63
C LYS A 160 1.83 10.51 2.09
N GLN A 161 2.38 10.19 3.24
CA GLN A 161 3.60 10.81 3.75
C GLN A 161 4.60 9.72 4.11
N HIS A 162 5.86 9.90 3.74
CA HIS A 162 6.93 8.98 4.12
C HIS A 162 8.22 9.73 4.45
N SER A 163 8.89 9.28 5.52
CA SER A 163 10.27 9.65 5.85
C SER A 163 11.21 8.67 5.15
N GLY A 164 12.18 9.20 4.40
CA GLY A 164 13.43 8.53 4.05
C GLY A 164 14.48 8.66 5.14
#